data_AF-A0A2D4G8X5-F1
#
_entry.id   AF-A0A2D4G8X5-F1
#
_cell.length_a   1.000
_cell.length_b   1.000
_cell.length_c   1.000
_cell.angle_alpha   90.00
_cell.angle_beta   90.00
_cell.angle_gamma   90.00
#
_symmetry.space_group_name_H-M   'P 1'
#
loop_
_entity.id
_entity.type
_entity.pdbx_description
1 polymer ?
#
loop_
_entity_poly.entity_id
_entity_poly.type
_entity_poly.pdbx_seq_one_letter_code
_entity_poly.pdbx_strand_id
1 'polypeptide(L)'
;SKNYFLTNRARERSNTFINLREVLNRFKLPPGEYIIVPSTFEPNKSGDFCLRVFSEKKADSQVVDDEIEANIEEKELTEDEIEPNFKKLFKQLAGEDAEISAFELCNILKKILAKRQDIKSDGFSIETCKIMVDLLDIDGSGKLGLKEFHILWTKIQKYQKIYREMDVDRSGTMNSYEMRKALEEAGFKLDCQ
;
A
#
# COMPACT_ATOMS: atom_id res chain seq x y z
N SER A 1 2.46 14.69 2.76
CA SER A 1 3.63 15.29 3.46
C SER A 1 3.26 15.95 4.80
N LYS A 2 3.51 15.29 5.94
CA LYS A 2 3.29 15.85 7.30
C LYS A 2 4.27 16.98 7.64
N ASN A 3 5.52 16.85 7.18
CA ASN A 3 6.59 17.79 7.49
C ASN A 3 6.31 19.20 6.97
N TYR A 4 5.67 19.31 5.79
CA TYR A 4 5.28 20.60 5.23
C TYR A 4 4.39 21.41 6.18
N PHE A 5 3.36 20.80 6.76
CA PHE A 5 2.43 21.49 7.68
C PHE A 5 3.01 21.75 9.07
N LEU A 6 4.07 21.04 9.46
CA LEU A 6 4.80 21.31 10.71
C LEU A 6 5.71 22.53 10.60
N THR A 7 6.22 22.82 9.39
CA THR A 7 7.16 23.93 9.15
C THR A 7 6.48 25.16 8.53
N ASN A 8 5.30 25.01 7.94
CA ASN A 8 4.56 26.11 7.31
C ASN A 8 3.28 26.43 8.09
N ARG A 9 3.14 27.69 8.51
CA ARG A 9 1.90 28.19 9.13
C ARG A 9 0.86 28.51 8.07
N ALA A 10 -0.41 28.22 8.38
CA ALA A 10 -1.52 28.64 7.54
C ALA A 10 -1.54 30.17 7.39
N ARG A 11 -1.56 30.66 6.15
CA ARG A 11 -1.63 32.10 5.87
C ARG A 11 -3.00 32.67 6.18
N GLU A 12 -4.03 31.93 5.81
CA GLU A 12 -5.44 32.18 6.11
C GLU A 12 -6.11 30.84 6.43
N ARG A 13 -7.16 30.85 7.23
CA ARG A 13 -7.92 29.64 7.61
C ARG A 13 -9.39 29.98 7.86
N SER A 14 -10.25 28.97 7.88
CA SER A 14 -11.61 29.14 8.38
C SER A 14 -11.58 29.66 9.82
N ASN A 15 -12.46 30.64 10.11
CA ASN A 15 -12.49 31.30 11.42
C ASN A 15 -12.82 30.31 12.55
N THR A 16 -13.74 29.38 12.27
CA THR A 16 -14.22 28.35 13.21
C THR A 16 -14.68 27.14 12.44
N PHE A 17 -14.42 25.94 12.99
CA PHE A 17 -15.13 24.73 12.59
C PHE A 17 -16.55 24.82 13.13
N ILE A 18 -17.54 24.88 12.25
CA ILE A 18 -18.95 24.99 12.61
C ILE A 18 -19.67 23.80 11.99
N ASN A 19 -20.60 23.21 12.74
CA ASN A 19 -21.46 22.14 12.24
C ASN A 19 -22.59 22.72 11.37
N LEU A 20 -22.21 23.23 10.19
CA LEU A 20 -23.12 23.71 9.15
C LEU A 20 -22.84 22.96 7.85
N ARG A 21 -23.85 22.88 6.97
CA ARG A 21 -23.72 22.23 5.67
C ARG A 21 -22.63 22.86 4.79
N GLU A 22 -22.42 24.16 4.92
CA GLU A 22 -21.41 24.90 4.18
C GLU A 22 -20.71 25.89 5.11
N VAL A 23 -19.39 25.98 4.95
CA VAL A 23 -18.56 27.01 5.59
C VAL A 23 -18.01 27.90 4.49
N LEU A 24 -18.40 29.17 4.50
CA LEU A 24 -17.98 30.16 3.51
C LEU A 24 -17.04 31.18 4.14
N ASN A 25 -15.91 31.42 3.48
CA ASN A 25 -14.95 32.43 3.86
C ASN A 25 -14.56 33.27 2.64
N ARG A 26 -14.32 34.57 2.87
CA ARG A 26 -13.80 35.49 1.86
C ARG A 26 -12.40 35.92 2.27
N PHE A 27 -11.44 35.73 1.36
CA PHE A 27 -10.04 36.05 1.60
C PHE A 27 -9.54 37.11 0.62
N LYS A 28 -8.52 37.86 1.05
CA LYS A 28 -7.74 38.75 0.19
C LYS A 28 -6.26 38.43 0.39
N LEU A 29 -5.72 37.67 -0.54
CA LEU A 29 -4.34 37.21 -0.53
C LEU A 29 -3.54 37.91 -1.63
N PRO A 30 -2.24 38.15 -1.45
CA PRO A 30 -1.41 38.61 -2.55
C PRO A 30 -1.27 37.52 -3.63
N PRO A 31 -0.89 37.88 -4.86
CA PRO A 31 -0.66 36.92 -5.93
C PRO A 31 0.34 35.83 -5.51
N GLY A 32 0.02 34.58 -5.82
CA GLY A 32 0.83 33.42 -5.48
C GLY A 32 0.03 32.13 -5.52
N GLU A 33 0.69 31.03 -5.20
CA GLU A 33 0.10 29.69 -5.13
C GLU A 33 -0.30 29.36 -3.70
N TYR A 34 -1.45 28.73 -3.54
CA TYR A 34 -2.05 28.41 -2.25
C TYR A 34 -2.60 26.99 -2.25
N ILE A 35 -2.43 26.30 -1.12
CA ILE A 35 -2.99 24.96 -0.90
C ILE A 35 -4.19 25.12 0.03
N ILE A 36 -5.35 24.59 -0.39
CA ILE A 36 -6.55 24.51 0.44
C ILE A 36 -6.68 23.08 0.95
N VAL A 37 -6.73 22.90 2.28
CA VAL A 37 -6.87 21.59 2.92
C VAL A 37 -8.25 21.50 3.60
N PRO A 38 -9.28 20.95 2.92
CA PRO A 38 -10.58 20.71 3.54
C PRO A 38 -10.49 19.58 4.58
N SER A 39 -11.11 19.75 5.75
CA SER A 39 -11.10 18.75 6.82
C SER A 39 -12.28 18.92 7.78
N THR A 40 -12.60 17.88 8.53
CA THR A 40 -13.45 17.95 9.73
C THR A 40 -12.62 18.34 10.95
N PHE A 41 -13.28 18.77 12.04
CA PHE A 41 -12.59 19.14 13.27
C PHE A 41 -11.88 17.94 13.93
N GLU A 42 -12.61 16.84 14.08
CA GLU A 42 -12.07 15.59 14.60
C GLU A 42 -11.63 14.69 13.44
N PRO A 43 -10.56 13.88 13.63
CA PRO A 43 -10.18 12.84 12.69
C PRO A 43 -11.25 11.73 12.62
N ASN A 44 -11.15 10.86 11.60
CA ASN A 44 -11.98 9.66 11.43
C ASN A 44 -13.49 9.94 11.27
N LYS A 45 -13.84 11.06 10.65
CA LYS A 45 -15.22 11.36 10.24
C LYS A 45 -15.34 11.17 8.74
N SER A 46 -16.14 10.21 8.32
CA SER A 46 -16.48 10.00 6.92
C SER A 46 -17.48 11.05 6.45
N GLY A 47 -17.29 11.57 5.24
CA GLY A 47 -18.24 12.48 4.62
C GLY A 47 -17.75 12.98 3.26
N ASP A 48 -18.69 13.15 2.35
CA ASP A 48 -18.43 13.76 1.04
C ASP A 48 -18.49 15.29 1.15
N PHE A 49 -17.69 15.97 0.33
CA PHE A 49 -17.67 17.43 0.31
C PHE A 49 -17.53 17.99 -1.11
N CYS A 50 -17.91 19.25 -1.28
CA CYS A 50 -17.69 20.01 -2.51
C CYS A 50 -16.99 21.32 -2.16
N LEU A 51 -15.81 21.56 -2.73
CA LEU A 51 -15.09 22.81 -2.59
C LEU A 51 -15.32 23.68 -3.83
N ARG A 52 -15.76 24.92 -3.63
CA ARG A 52 -15.98 25.90 -4.70
C ARG A 52 -15.15 27.15 -4.43
N VAL A 53 -14.37 27.59 -5.42
CA VAL A 53 -13.54 28.78 -5.33
C VAL A 53 -14.07 29.84 -6.29
N PHE A 54 -14.36 31.02 -5.76
CA PHE A 54 -14.78 32.19 -6.55
C PHE A 54 -13.71 33.27 -6.44
N SER A 55 -13.17 33.71 -7.57
CA SER A 55 -12.12 34.73 -7.64
C SER A 55 -12.57 35.90 -8.52
N GLU A 56 -12.20 37.12 -8.14
CA GLU A 56 -12.51 38.33 -8.91
C GLU A 56 -11.77 38.36 -10.25
N LYS A 57 -10.55 37.81 -10.26
CA LYS A 57 -9.72 37.63 -11.45
C LYS A 57 -9.58 36.15 -11.74
N LYS A 58 -9.17 35.80 -12.97
CA LYS A 58 -8.87 34.41 -13.32
C LYS A 58 -7.87 33.84 -12.32
N ALA A 59 -8.23 32.72 -11.71
CA ALA A 59 -7.38 31.93 -10.84
C ALA A 59 -7.48 30.49 -11.33
N ASP A 60 -6.34 29.86 -11.56
CA ASP A 60 -6.29 28.45 -11.90
C ASP A 60 -6.40 27.62 -10.60
N SER A 61 -7.04 26.46 -10.70
CA SER A 61 -7.22 25.54 -9.59
C SER A 61 -6.97 24.11 -10.04
N GLN A 62 -6.22 23.36 -9.24
CA GLN A 62 -5.91 21.95 -9.49
C GLN A 62 -6.03 21.16 -8.19
N VAL A 63 -6.43 19.90 -8.30
CA VAL A 63 -6.34 18.94 -7.19
C VAL A 63 -4.89 18.53 -7.04
N VAL A 64 -4.31 18.81 -5.88
CA VAL A 64 -2.93 18.41 -5.55
C VAL A 64 -3.00 17.07 -4.85
N ASP A 65 -2.70 16.01 -5.58
CA ASP A 65 -2.60 14.64 -5.07
C ASP A 65 -1.43 13.91 -5.73
N ASP A 66 -1.09 12.73 -5.22
CA ASP A 66 -0.07 11.87 -5.81
C ASP A 66 -0.59 11.29 -7.13
N GLU A 67 0.27 11.23 -8.16
CA GLU A 67 -0.04 10.48 -9.38
C GLU A 67 0.01 8.96 -9.10
N ILE A 68 -0.85 8.20 -9.76
CA ILE A 68 -0.84 6.74 -9.66
C ILE A 68 0.45 6.23 -10.33
N GLU A 69 1.40 5.80 -9.51
CA GLU A 69 2.70 5.29 -9.94
C GLU A 69 2.97 3.92 -9.32
N ALA A 70 3.48 2.98 -10.10
CA ALA A 70 3.94 1.68 -9.62
C ALA A 70 5.39 1.44 -10.06
N ASN A 71 6.34 1.79 -9.19
CA ASN A 71 7.77 1.58 -9.38
C ASN A 71 8.23 0.38 -8.54
N ILE A 72 7.86 -0.81 -8.99
CA ILE A 72 8.26 -2.06 -8.36
C ILE A 72 9.53 -2.55 -9.07
N GLU A 73 10.60 -2.80 -8.31
CA GLU A 73 11.77 -3.51 -8.85
C GLU A 73 11.35 -4.93 -9.28
N GLU A 74 11.17 -5.11 -10.58
CA GLU A 74 11.03 -6.44 -11.19
C GLU A 74 12.43 -6.98 -11.45
N LYS A 75 12.85 -7.96 -10.65
CA LYS A 75 14.05 -8.73 -10.95
C LYS A 75 13.69 -9.85 -11.89
N GLU A 76 14.15 -9.75 -13.14
CA GLU A 76 14.30 -10.92 -13.98
C GLU A 76 15.38 -11.81 -13.35
N LEU A 77 14.99 -12.99 -12.88
CA LEU A 77 15.89 -13.95 -12.26
C LEU A 77 16.01 -15.19 -13.16
N THR A 78 17.26 -15.56 -13.42
CA THR A 78 17.56 -16.83 -14.07
C THR A 78 17.58 -17.95 -13.05
N GLU A 79 17.33 -19.18 -13.48
CA GLU A 79 17.32 -20.35 -12.59
C GLU A 79 18.67 -20.57 -11.89
N ASP A 80 19.76 -20.11 -12.49
CA ASP A 80 21.12 -20.28 -11.98
C ASP A 80 21.46 -19.33 -10.84
N GLU A 81 20.75 -18.20 -10.74
CA GLU A 81 20.89 -17.24 -9.65
C GLU A 81 20.17 -17.68 -8.37
N ILE A 82 19.27 -18.66 -8.49
CA ILE A 82 18.52 -19.19 -7.35
C ILE A 82 19.42 -20.06 -6.48
N GLU A 83 19.52 -19.70 -5.20
CA GLU A 83 20.34 -20.41 -4.23
C GLU A 83 20.02 -21.92 -4.19
N PRO A 84 21.04 -22.80 -4.11
CA PRO A 84 20.84 -24.25 -4.12
C PRO A 84 20.02 -24.74 -2.91
N ASN A 85 20.08 -24.01 -1.79
CA ASN A 85 19.25 -24.29 -0.61
C ASN A 85 17.76 -24.02 -0.89
N PHE A 86 17.44 -22.97 -1.65
CA PHE A 86 16.07 -22.68 -2.06
C PHE A 86 15.55 -23.73 -3.04
N LYS A 87 16.38 -24.19 -3.99
CA LYS A 87 16.02 -25.31 -4.89
C LYS A 87 15.70 -26.59 -4.12
N LYS A 88 16.45 -26.90 -3.05
CA LYS A 88 16.17 -28.04 -2.17
C LYS A 88 14.85 -27.86 -1.41
N LEU A 89 14.61 -26.66 -0.87
CA LEU A 89 13.36 -26.35 -0.18
C LEU A 89 12.17 -26.46 -1.14
N PHE A 90 12.28 -25.91 -2.35
CA PHE A 90 11.26 -26.04 -3.39
C PHE A 90 10.98 -27.50 -3.71
N LYS A 91 12.00 -28.33 -3.94
CA LYS A 91 11.80 -29.78 -4.19
C LYS A 91 11.18 -30.55 -3.03
N GLN A 92 11.31 -30.06 -1.79
CA GLN A 92 10.65 -30.67 -0.63
C GLN A 92 9.18 -30.23 -0.49
N LEU A 93 8.82 -29.11 -1.09
CA LEU A 93 7.50 -28.49 -1.00
C LEU A 93 6.64 -28.78 -2.24
N ALA A 94 7.26 -28.77 -3.41
CA ALA A 94 6.69 -29.20 -4.67
C ALA A 94 6.54 -30.72 -4.65
N GLY A 95 5.40 -31.21 -5.12
CA GLY A 95 5.07 -32.62 -5.16
C GLY A 95 5.85 -33.37 -6.25
N GLU A 96 5.30 -34.50 -6.68
CA GLU A 96 5.86 -35.30 -7.79
C GLU A 96 5.84 -34.56 -9.13
N ASP A 97 4.98 -33.55 -9.26
CA ASP A 97 4.80 -32.69 -10.42
C ASP A 97 5.82 -31.54 -10.50
N ALA A 98 6.67 -31.35 -9.47
CA ALA A 98 7.67 -30.29 -9.39
C ALA A 98 7.09 -28.86 -9.54
N GLU A 99 5.82 -28.69 -9.18
CA GLU A 99 5.07 -27.44 -9.22
C GLU A 99 4.42 -27.19 -7.85
N ILE A 100 4.07 -25.94 -7.54
CA ILE A 100 3.36 -25.58 -6.30
C ILE A 100 1.99 -25.02 -6.66
N SER A 101 0.94 -25.75 -6.28
CA SER A 101 -0.45 -25.30 -6.40
C SER A 101 -0.81 -24.23 -5.36
N ALA A 102 -1.90 -23.50 -5.59
CA ALA A 102 -2.43 -22.54 -4.62
C ALA A 102 -2.74 -23.19 -3.24
N PHE A 103 -3.14 -24.47 -3.23
CA PHE A 103 -3.40 -25.20 -1.98
C PHE A 103 -2.12 -25.50 -1.20
N GLU A 104 -1.07 -25.93 -1.90
CA GLU A 104 0.25 -26.16 -1.29
C GLU A 104 0.86 -24.85 -0.80
N LEU A 105 0.78 -23.78 -1.60
CA LEU A 105 1.19 -22.43 -1.20
C LEU A 105 0.48 -21.99 0.08
N CYS A 106 -0.83 -22.19 0.18
CA CYS A 106 -1.60 -21.87 1.38
C CYS A 106 -1.08 -22.62 2.61
N ASN A 107 -0.82 -23.92 2.49
CA ASN A 107 -0.29 -24.73 3.59
C ASN A 107 1.13 -24.31 4.01
N ILE A 108 1.98 -23.96 3.03
CA ILE A 108 3.33 -23.45 3.26
C ILE A 108 3.25 -22.15 4.07
N LEU A 109 2.50 -21.17 3.57
CA LEU A 109 2.37 -19.86 4.22
C LEU A 109 1.75 -19.97 5.61
N LYS A 110 0.72 -20.80 5.79
CA LYS A 110 0.13 -21.08 7.12
C LYS A 110 1.15 -21.65 8.10
N LYS A 111 1.97 -22.61 7.69
CA LYS A 111 3.04 -23.17 8.55
C LYS A 111 4.09 -22.13 8.94
N ILE A 112 4.41 -21.21 8.04
CA ILE A 112 5.39 -20.14 8.31
C ILE A 112 4.81 -19.09 9.25
N LEU A 113 3.56 -18.67 9.03
CA LEU A 113 2.86 -17.71 9.88
C LEU A 113 2.62 -18.29 11.28
N ALA A 114 2.27 -19.58 11.41
CA ALA A 114 2.07 -20.21 12.71
C ALA A 114 3.33 -20.18 13.61
N LYS A 115 4.52 -20.08 13.02
CA LYS A 115 5.79 -19.95 13.77
C LYS A 115 6.11 -18.50 14.17
N ARG A 116 5.31 -17.54 13.72
CA ARG A 116 5.56 -16.10 13.86
C ARG A 116 4.46 -15.45 14.71
N GLN A 117 4.82 -15.02 15.91
CA GLN A 117 3.90 -14.35 16.83
C GLN A 117 3.80 -12.84 16.57
N ASP A 118 4.67 -12.31 15.71
CA ASP A 118 4.77 -10.89 15.34
C ASP A 118 3.73 -10.45 14.30
N ILE A 119 2.99 -11.37 13.70
CA ILE A 119 1.97 -11.07 12.69
C ILE A 119 0.64 -11.65 13.14
N LYS A 120 -0.35 -10.80 13.45
CA LYS A 120 -1.71 -11.28 13.73
C LYS A 120 -2.43 -11.48 12.41
N SER A 121 -2.61 -12.74 12.05
CA SER A 121 -3.35 -13.13 10.86
C SER A 121 -4.08 -14.44 11.14
N ASP A 122 -5.31 -14.55 10.64
CA ASP A 122 -6.07 -15.81 10.61
C ASP A 122 -5.52 -16.78 9.53
N GLY A 123 -4.35 -16.48 8.97
CA GLY A 123 -3.71 -17.16 7.87
C GLY A 123 -4.11 -16.59 6.51
N PHE A 124 -3.56 -17.19 5.46
CA PHE A 124 -3.94 -16.87 4.09
C PHE A 124 -5.16 -17.70 3.68
N SER A 125 -6.16 -17.04 3.11
CA SER A 125 -7.29 -17.74 2.48
C SER A 125 -6.83 -18.39 1.18
N ILE A 126 -7.60 -19.38 0.71
CA ILE A 126 -7.27 -20.05 -0.56
C ILE A 126 -7.42 -19.08 -1.74
N GLU A 127 -8.35 -18.12 -1.66
CA GLU A 127 -8.54 -17.07 -2.65
C GLU A 127 -7.31 -16.16 -2.73
N THR A 128 -6.73 -15.76 -1.60
CA THR A 128 -5.48 -14.99 -1.61
C THR A 128 -4.34 -15.76 -2.26
N CYS A 129 -4.22 -17.07 -1.97
CA CYS A 129 -3.21 -17.90 -2.60
C CYS A 129 -3.45 -18.09 -4.11
N LYS A 130 -4.71 -18.18 -4.56
CA LYS A 130 -5.03 -18.21 -6.00
C LYS A 130 -4.61 -16.93 -6.70
N ILE A 131 -4.96 -15.77 -6.14
CA ILE A 131 -4.52 -14.47 -6.68
C ILE A 131 -2.99 -14.38 -6.76
N MET A 132 -2.28 -14.90 -5.75
CA MET A 132 -0.80 -14.94 -5.77
C MET A 132 -0.23 -15.84 -6.87
N VAL A 133 -0.89 -16.98 -7.15
CA VAL A 133 -0.52 -17.86 -8.27
C VAL A 133 -0.81 -17.15 -9.58
N ASP A 134 -2.05 -16.69 -9.79
CA ASP A 134 -2.47 -16.02 -11.02
C ASP A 134 -1.63 -14.78 -11.36
N LEU A 135 -1.08 -14.09 -10.35
CA LEU A 135 -0.20 -12.92 -10.53
C LEU A 135 1.18 -13.29 -11.10
N LEU A 136 1.65 -14.52 -10.91
CA LEU A 136 3.01 -14.96 -11.22
C LEU A 136 3.09 -16.18 -12.14
N ASP A 137 1.94 -16.79 -12.45
CA ASP A 137 1.77 -17.88 -13.40
C ASP A 137 1.94 -17.33 -14.83
N ILE A 138 3.19 -17.27 -15.28
CA ILE A 138 3.55 -16.73 -16.61
C ILE A 138 3.26 -17.78 -17.69
N ASP A 139 3.37 -19.07 -17.33
CA ASP A 139 3.16 -20.19 -18.23
C ASP A 139 1.69 -20.65 -18.35
N GLY A 140 0.81 -20.15 -17.48
CA GLY A 140 -0.62 -20.47 -17.48
C GLY A 140 -0.92 -21.89 -16.98
N SER A 141 0.00 -22.48 -16.21
CA SER A 141 -0.14 -23.83 -15.64
C SER A 141 -1.19 -23.90 -14.53
N GLY A 142 -1.59 -22.76 -13.95
CA GLY A 142 -2.40 -22.67 -12.75
C GLY A 142 -1.64 -23.07 -11.48
N LYS A 143 -0.31 -23.17 -11.56
CA LYS A 143 0.60 -23.51 -10.48
C LYS A 143 1.88 -22.67 -10.60
N LEU A 144 2.80 -22.84 -9.66
CA LEU A 144 4.06 -22.10 -9.62
C LEU A 144 5.24 -23.04 -9.82
N GLY A 145 6.00 -22.80 -10.88
CA GLY A 145 7.31 -23.38 -11.08
C GLY A 145 8.37 -22.78 -10.15
N LEU A 146 9.60 -23.28 -10.25
CA LEU A 146 10.71 -22.86 -9.37
C LEU A 146 10.99 -21.35 -9.44
N LYS A 147 11.04 -20.78 -10.66
CA LYS A 147 11.30 -19.35 -10.87
C LYS A 147 10.18 -18.49 -10.31
N GLU A 148 8.94 -18.83 -10.64
CA GLU A 148 7.75 -18.08 -10.24
C GLU A 148 7.58 -18.11 -8.72
N PHE A 149 7.77 -19.28 -8.09
CA PHE A 149 7.76 -19.39 -6.64
C PHE A 149 8.91 -18.61 -5.98
N HIS A 150 10.08 -18.53 -6.60
CA HIS A 150 11.19 -17.73 -6.08
C HIS A 150 10.89 -16.22 -6.11
N ILE A 151 10.28 -15.74 -7.20
CA ILE A 151 9.81 -14.35 -7.33
C ILE A 151 8.73 -14.07 -6.27
N LEU A 152 7.75 -14.97 -6.13
CA LEU A 152 6.71 -14.86 -5.11
C LEU A 152 7.30 -14.75 -3.71
N TRP A 153 8.22 -15.67 -3.39
CA TRP A 153 8.84 -15.74 -2.08
C TRP A 153 9.63 -14.46 -1.76
N THR A 154 10.36 -13.94 -2.73
CA THR A 154 11.10 -12.67 -2.59
C THR A 154 10.16 -11.49 -2.36
N LYS A 155 9.04 -11.42 -3.10
CA LYS A 155 7.99 -10.40 -2.88
C LYS A 155 7.37 -10.52 -1.48
N ILE A 156 7.05 -11.73 -1.03
CA ILE A 156 6.52 -11.99 0.32
C ILE A 156 7.52 -11.56 1.39
N GLN A 157 8.81 -11.86 1.23
CA GLN A 157 9.85 -11.42 2.17
C GLN A 157 9.97 -9.89 2.22
N LYS A 158 9.92 -9.22 1.06
CA LYS A 158 9.91 -7.75 0.97
C LYS A 158 8.70 -7.16 1.70
N TYR A 159 7.49 -7.63 1.40
CA TYR A 159 6.27 -7.15 2.06
C TYR A 159 6.26 -7.42 3.55
N GLN A 160 6.77 -8.57 3.97
CA GLN A 160 6.91 -8.88 5.40
C GLN A 160 7.93 -7.98 6.11
N LYS A 161 8.98 -7.54 5.41
CA LYS A 161 9.95 -6.57 5.95
C LYS A 161 9.28 -5.21 6.13
N ILE A 162 8.62 -4.70 5.08
CA ILE A 162 7.88 -3.43 5.10
C ILE A 162 6.82 -3.44 6.22
N TYR A 163 6.06 -4.53 6.32
CA TYR A 163 5.04 -4.69 7.36
C TYR A 163 5.62 -4.51 8.77
N ARG A 164 6.76 -5.14 9.06
CA ARG A 164 7.41 -5.06 10.38
C ARG A 164 8.06 -3.70 10.65
N GLU A 165 8.54 -3.03 9.62
CA GLU A 165 9.11 -1.68 9.75
C GLU A 165 8.02 -0.64 10.00
N MET A 166 6.81 -0.85 9.47
CA MET A 166 5.67 0.05 9.62
C MET A 166 4.79 -0.23 10.86
N ASP A 167 4.76 -1.47 11.37
CA ASP A 167 4.08 -1.85 12.62
C ASP A 167 4.83 -1.32 13.85
N VAL A 168 4.85 0.01 14.00
CA VAL A 168 5.58 0.74 15.06
C VAL A 168 5.04 0.39 16.44
N ASP A 169 3.73 0.15 16.55
CA ASP A 169 3.09 -0.22 17.80
C ASP A 169 3.17 -1.73 18.12
N ARG A 170 3.76 -2.52 17.21
CA ARG A 170 3.86 -3.99 17.29
C ARG A 170 2.50 -4.61 17.59
N SER A 171 1.43 -4.00 17.10
CA SER A 171 0.09 -4.49 17.30
C SER A 171 -0.12 -5.80 16.53
N GLY A 172 0.75 -6.10 15.55
CA GLY A 172 0.58 -7.16 14.58
C GLY A 172 -0.52 -6.84 13.58
N THR A 173 -0.93 -5.57 13.48
CA THR A 173 -1.96 -5.04 12.58
C THR A 173 -1.49 -3.71 12.01
N MET A 174 -2.04 -3.29 10.87
CA MET A 174 -1.66 -2.02 10.24
C MET A 174 -2.87 -1.10 10.14
N ASN A 175 -2.76 0.13 10.64
CA ASN A 175 -3.81 1.14 10.49
C ASN A 175 -3.77 1.79 9.09
N SER A 176 -4.81 2.53 8.73
CA SER A 176 -4.93 3.15 7.39
C SER A 176 -3.79 4.12 7.06
N TYR A 177 -3.24 4.82 8.06
CA TYR A 177 -2.12 5.75 7.86
C TYR A 177 -0.79 5.01 7.62
N GLU A 178 -0.58 3.89 8.31
CA GLU A 178 0.57 3.01 8.08
C GLU A 178 0.47 2.31 6.73
N MET A 179 -0.73 1.94 6.30
CA MET A 179 -0.96 1.32 4.99
C MET A 179 -0.51 2.23 3.84
N ARG A 180 -0.81 3.54 3.90
CA ARG A 180 -0.33 4.49 2.87
C ARG A 180 1.19 4.50 2.78
N LYS A 181 1.88 4.55 3.93
CA LYS A 181 3.35 4.52 3.96
C LYS A 181 3.91 3.18 3.48
N ALA A 182 3.25 2.07 3.83
CA ALA A 182 3.65 0.74 3.42
C ALA A 182 3.53 0.57 1.89
N LEU A 183 2.49 1.15 1.28
CA LEU A 183 2.33 1.19 -0.18
C LEU A 183 3.41 2.03 -0.84
N GLU A 184 3.69 3.22 -0.31
CA GLU A 184 4.78 4.08 -0.81
C GLU A 184 6.14 3.34 -0.77
N GLU A 185 6.47 2.67 0.33
CA GLU A 185 7.70 1.87 0.47
C GLU A 185 7.71 0.61 -0.43
N ALA A 186 6.53 0.04 -0.70
CA ALA A 186 6.39 -1.05 -1.64
C ALA A 186 6.59 -0.62 -3.10
N GLY A 187 6.57 0.69 -3.38
CA GLY A 187 6.74 1.30 -4.70
C GLY A 187 5.44 1.75 -5.35
N PHE A 188 4.34 1.76 -4.61
CA PHE A 188 3.03 2.20 -5.09
C PHE A 188 2.68 3.58 -4.53
N LYS A 189 2.43 4.54 -5.41
CA LYS A 189 1.74 5.78 -5.05
C LYS A 189 0.33 5.70 -5.58
N LEU A 190 -0.62 5.97 -4.69
CA LEU A 190 -2.04 6.01 -4.99
C LEU A 190 -2.57 7.39 -4.64
N ASP A 191 -3.53 7.85 -5.42
CA ASP A 191 -4.31 9.04 -5.12
C ASP A 191 -5.31 8.75 -3.98
N CYS A 192 -5.90 9.81 -3.44
CA CYS A 192 -6.87 9.74 -2.34
C CYS A 192 -8.32 9.55 -2.81
N GLN A 193 -8.55 9.30 -4.11
CA GLN A 193 -9.89 9.25 -4.70
C GLN A 193 -10.64 7.93 -4.45
#